data_AF-A0A6J5JLG7-F1
#
_entry.id   AF-A0A6J5JLG7-F1
#
_cell.length_a   1.000
_cell.length_b   1.000
_cell.length_c   1.000
_cell.angle_alpha   90.00
_cell.angle_beta   90.00
_cell.angle_gamma   90.00
#
_symmetry.space_group_name_H-M   'P 1'
#
loop_
_entity.id
_entity.type
_entity.pdbx_description
1 polymer ?
#
loop_
_entity_poly.entity_id
_entity_poly.type
_entity_poly.pdbx_seq_one_letter_code
_entity_poly.pdbx_strand_id
1 'polypeptide(L)'
;MTNLHDLRLAVSSLLVLSARKWRRTSDGVLNAYNVSEACATPLLIAGRLGEGVRQGTLAEHVGIEGPSLVRLLDQLCAAGLARRDEDPHDRRAKTISLTAAGRAVTAKMEEDLRALRAQVLKGVTRADLEATLRVLDAFNASESHTPAARASHTGNATS
;
A
#
# COMPACT_ATOMS: atom_id res chain seq x y z
N MET A 1 -32.67 10.92 -9.06
CA MET A 1 -31.57 11.49 -8.24
C MET A 1 -31.00 10.35 -7.43
N THR A 2 -29.71 10.04 -7.63
CA THR A 2 -29.01 8.99 -6.86
C THR A 2 -28.93 9.44 -5.40
N ASN A 3 -29.44 8.65 -4.46
CA ASN A 3 -29.39 9.01 -3.04
C ASN A 3 -27.94 8.91 -2.53
N LEU A 4 -27.62 9.59 -1.43
CA LEU A 4 -26.32 9.54 -0.78
C LEU A 4 -25.89 8.10 -0.46
N HIS A 5 -26.84 7.21 -0.14
CA HIS A 5 -26.57 5.79 0.05
C HIS A 5 -25.99 5.14 -1.21
N ASP A 6 -26.62 5.34 -2.36
CA ASP A 6 -26.19 4.76 -3.64
C ASP A 6 -24.83 5.31 -4.07
N LEU A 7 -24.55 6.60 -3.79
CA LEU A 7 -23.23 7.19 -4.04
C LEU A 7 -22.14 6.55 -3.16
N ARG A 8 -22.42 6.33 -1.86
CA ARG A 8 -21.49 5.66 -0.95
C ARG A 8 -21.18 4.23 -1.41
N LEU A 9 -22.21 3.49 -1.83
CA LEU A 9 -22.07 2.14 -2.38
C LEU A 9 -21.26 2.13 -3.68
N ALA A 10 -21.53 3.06 -4.59
CA ALA A 10 -20.80 3.16 -5.85
C ALA A 10 -19.31 3.44 -5.62
N VAL A 11 -18.97 4.38 -4.73
CA VAL A 11 -17.58 4.72 -4.41
C VAL A 11 -16.85 3.53 -3.77
N SER A 12 -17.43 2.89 -2.76
CA SER A 12 -16.77 1.75 -2.08
C SER A 12 -16.60 0.53 -3.00
N SER A 13 -17.57 0.28 -3.89
CA SER A 13 -17.47 -0.79 -4.89
C SER A 13 -16.41 -0.49 -5.95
N LEU A 14 -16.39 0.73 -6.48
CA LEU A 14 -15.41 1.15 -7.48
C LEU A 14 -14.00 1.22 -6.91
N LEU A 15 -13.82 1.51 -5.62
CA LEU A 15 -12.51 1.49 -4.95
C LEU A 15 -11.82 0.14 -5.13
N VAL A 16 -12.52 -0.96 -4.82
CA VAL A 16 -11.98 -2.32 -4.93
C VAL A 16 -11.66 -2.68 -6.38
N LEU A 17 -12.58 -2.40 -7.30
CA LEU A 17 -12.41 -2.72 -8.72
C LEU A 17 -11.29 -1.90 -9.36
N SER A 18 -11.20 -0.61 -9.00
CA SER A 18 -10.18 0.30 -9.51
C SER A 18 -8.80 -0.06 -8.97
N ALA A 19 -8.69 -0.44 -7.68
CA ALA A 19 -7.43 -0.91 -7.11
C ALA A 19 -6.92 -2.17 -7.82
N ARG A 20 -7.80 -3.14 -8.11
CA ARG A 20 -7.44 -4.36 -8.87
C ARG A 20 -7.06 -4.06 -10.32
N LYS A 21 -7.80 -3.15 -10.98
CA LYS A 21 -7.48 -2.74 -12.36
C LYS A 21 -6.16 -2.00 -12.42
N TRP A 22 -5.92 -1.08 -11.48
CA TRP A 22 -4.65 -0.37 -11.35
C TRP A 22 -3.50 -1.35 -11.15
N ARG A 23 -3.61 -2.27 -10.17
CA ARG A 23 -2.60 -3.30 -9.90
C ARG A 23 -2.22 -4.07 -11.16
N ARG A 24 -3.19 -4.70 -11.83
CA ARG A 24 -2.92 -5.44 -13.08
C ARG A 24 -2.24 -4.60 -14.17
N THR A 25 -2.63 -3.33 -14.29
CA THR A 25 -2.07 -2.45 -15.33
C THR A 25 -0.66 -2.00 -14.97
N SER A 26 -0.40 -1.68 -13.70
CA SER A 26 0.95 -1.39 -13.22
C SER A 26 1.86 -2.60 -13.29
N ASP A 27 1.38 -3.80 -12.95
CA ASP A 27 2.20 -5.01 -12.97
C ASP A 27 2.74 -5.31 -14.37
N GLY A 28 1.92 -5.09 -15.41
CA GLY A 28 2.36 -5.20 -16.80
C GLY A 28 3.55 -4.31 -17.13
N VAL A 29 3.61 -3.11 -16.54
CA VAL A 29 4.74 -2.18 -16.66
C VAL A 29 5.93 -2.63 -15.81
N LEU A 30 5.67 -3.04 -14.56
CA LEU A 30 6.71 -3.33 -13.59
C LEU A 30 7.44 -4.66 -13.83
N ASN A 31 6.81 -5.59 -14.55
CA ASN A 31 7.41 -6.88 -14.93
C ASN A 31 8.70 -6.73 -15.76
N ALA A 32 8.96 -5.57 -16.35
CA ALA A 32 10.21 -5.29 -17.06
C ALA A 32 11.45 -5.19 -16.15
N TYR A 33 11.28 -5.06 -14.83
CA TYR A 33 12.36 -4.66 -13.91
C TYR A 33 13.05 -5.80 -13.15
N ASN A 34 12.83 -7.07 -13.51
CA ASN A 34 13.35 -8.24 -12.76
C ASN A 34 13.01 -8.21 -11.25
N VAL A 35 11.95 -7.49 -10.88
CA VAL A 35 11.39 -7.46 -9.52
C VAL A 35 10.12 -8.29 -9.54
N SER A 36 9.95 -9.19 -8.58
CA SER A 36 8.69 -9.94 -8.49
C SER A 36 7.52 -9.00 -8.22
N GLU A 37 6.34 -9.35 -8.73
CA GLU A 37 5.10 -8.56 -8.56
C GLU A 37 4.88 -8.17 -7.07
N ALA A 38 5.04 -9.15 -6.18
CA ALA A 38 4.86 -8.94 -4.74
C ALA A 38 5.92 -8.01 -4.12
N CYS A 39 7.14 -7.94 -4.68
CA CYS A 39 8.23 -7.08 -4.19
C CYS A 39 8.16 -5.65 -4.75
N ALA A 40 7.49 -5.45 -5.89
CA ALA A 40 7.44 -4.16 -6.57
C ALA A 40 6.79 -3.07 -5.69
N THR A 41 5.70 -3.39 -5.00
CA THR A 41 5.00 -2.43 -4.13
C THR A 41 5.85 -2.05 -2.90
N PRO A 42 6.37 -2.98 -2.08
CA PRO A 42 7.26 -2.63 -0.97
C PRO A 42 8.48 -1.81 -1.41
N LEU A 43 9.07 -2.14 -2.56
CA LEU A 43 10.23 -1.43 -3.09
C LEU A 43 9.90 0.02 -3.47
N LEU A 44 8.79 0.25 -4.18
CA LEU A 44 8.31 1.58 -4.54
C LEU A 44 7.94 2.41 -3.31
N ILE A 45 7.23 1.83 -2.34
CA ILE A 45 6.82 2.54 -1.13
C ILE A 45 8.03 2.90 -0.28
N ALA A 46 8.99 1.99 -0.11
CA ALA A 46 10.25 2.31 0.57
C ALA A 46 10.97 3.47 -0.12
N GLY A 47 11.05 3.47 -1.46
CA GLY A 47 11.66 4.58 -2.22
C GLY A 47 10.95 5.92 -2.07
N ARG A 48 9.62 5.92 -1.92
CA ARG A 48 8.82 7.15 -1.69
C ARG A 48 8.95 7.70 -0.27
N LEU A 49 9.08 6.82 0.71
CA LEU A 49 9.18 7.19 2.13
C LEU A 49 10.61 7.65 2.52
N GLY A 50 11.62 7.25 1.75
CA GLY A 50 13.01 7.70 1.93
C GLY A 50 13.90 6.68 2.62
N GLU A 51 14.96 7.15 3.29
CA GLU A 51 15.94 6.29 3.97
C GLU A 51 15.49 6.01 5.43
N GLY A 52 15.86 4.83 5.95
CA GLY A 52 15.66 4.50 7.37
C GLY A 52 14.21 4.25 7.78
N VAL A 53 13.35 3.80 6.86
CA VAL A 53 11.92 3.58 7.12
C VAL A 53 11.72 2.40 8.05
N ARG A 54 11.02 2.57 9.17
CA ARG A 54 10.69 1.45 10.06
C ARG A 54 9.87 0.40 9.33
N GLN A 55 10.23 -0.87 9.52
CA GLN A 55 9.54 -1.99 8.86
C GLN A 55 8.03 -2.02 9.16
N GLY A 56 7.62 -1.71 10.40
CA GLY A 56 6.20 -1.62 10.77
C GLY A 56 5.47 -0.54 9.97
N THR A 57 6.05 0.66 9.89
CA THR A 57 5.52 1.77 9.07
C THR A 57 5.44 1.38 7.59
N LEU A 58 6.44 0.68 7.07
CA LEU A 58 6.38 0.18 5.68
C LEU A 58 5.24 -0.83 5.49
N ALA A 59 4.98 -1.71 6.47
CA ALA A 59 3.89 -2.69 6.41
C ALA A 59 2.52 -2.01 6.35
N GLU A 60 2.33 -0.98 7.16
CA GLU A 60 1.13 -0.13 7.16
C GLU A 60 0.91 0.54 5.80
N HIS A 61 1.95 1.16 5.23
CA HIS A 61 1.84 1.85 3.93
C HIS A 61 1.64 0.89 2.75
N VAL A 62 2.18 -0.33 2.84
CA VAL A 62 1.96 -1.39 1.84
C VAL A 62 0.58 -2.04 2.01
N GLY A 63 -0.01 -1.97 3.21
CA GLY A 63 -1.29 -2.60 3.54
C GLY A 63 -1.20 -4.11 3.70
N ILE A 64 -0.09 -4.62 4.26
CA ILE A 64 0.12 -6.06 4.52
C ILE A 64 0.61 -6.30 5.94
N GLU A 65 0.46 -7.53 6.42
CA GLU A 65 0.96 -7.92 7.74
C GLU A 65 2.48 -8.00 7.79
N GLY A 66 3.05 -7.74 8.99
CA GLY A 66 4.49 -7.76 9.24
C GLY A 66 5.22 -9.00 8.74
N PRO A 67 4.77 -10.24 9.04
CA PRO A 67 5.42 -11.45 8.54
C PRO A 67 5.43 -11.56 7.01
N SER A 68 4.36 -11.10 6.35
CA SER A 68 4.29 -11.05 4.89
C SER A 68 5.30 -10.06 4.34
N LEU A 69 5.45 -8.88 4.95
CA LEU A 69 6.45 -7.91 4.55
C LEU A 69 7.89 -8.42 4.75
N VAL A 70 8.18 -9.09 5.88
CA VAL A 70 9.51 -9.65 6.17
C VAL A 70 10.00 -10.52 5.01
N ARG A 71 9.15 -11.45 4.55
CA ARG A 71 9.49 -12.34 3.44
C ARG A 71 9.79 -11.59 2.15
N LEU A 72 9.07 -10.51 1.86
CA LEU A 72 9.31 -9.68 0.67
C LEU A 72 10.59 -8.86 0.80
N LEU A 73 10.89 -8.36 2.00
CA LEU A 73 12.15 -7.68 2.28
C LEU A 73 13.34 -8.64 2.21
N ASP A 74 13.19 -9.91 2.58
CA ASP A 74 14.23 -10.93 2.39
C ASP A 74 14.58 -11.08 0.92
N GLN A 75 13.58 -11.14 0.04
CA GLN A 75 13.77 -11.21 -1.40
C GLN A 75 14.45 -9.95 -1.95
N LEU A 76 14.02 -8.76 -1.52
CA LEU A 76 14.61 -7.49 -1.94
C LEU A 76 16.07 -7.33 -1.46
N CYS A 77 16.39 -7.80 -0.25
CA CYS A 77 17.75 -7.81 0.26
C CYS A 77 18.63 -8.81 -0.49
N ALA A 78 18.13 -10.02 -0.74
CA ALA A 78 18.85 -11.03 -1.53
C ALA A 78 19.12 -10.57 -2.97
N ALA A 79 18.20 -9.79 -3.55
CA ALA A 79 18.37 -9.15 -4.86
C ALA A 79 19.29 -7.91 -4.83
N GLY A 80 19.79 -7.51 -3.65
CA GLY A 80 20.65 -6.34 -3.50
C GLY A 80 19.94 -5.00 -3.73
N LEU A 81 18.61 -4.95 -3.65
CA LEU A 81 17.79 -3.75 -3.88
C LEU A 81 17.48 -2.98 -2.59
N ALA A 82 17.44 -3.67 -1.45
CA ALA A 82 17.22 -3.05 -0.14
C ALA A 82 18.22 -3.56 0.89
N ARG A 83 18.43 -2.80 1.96
CA ARG A 83 19.16 -3.23 3.15
C ARG A 83 18.30 -3.05 4.40
N ARG A 84 18.60 -3.88 5.41
CA ARG A 84 17.96 -3.87 6.73
C ARG A 84 18.99 -3.56 7.79
N ASP A 85 18.76 -2.48 8.52
CA ASP A 85 19.64 -2.00 9.58
C ASP A 85 18.87 -1.99 10.92
N GLU A 86 19.59 -2.00 12.05
CA GLU A 86 18.98 -1.71 13.36
C GLU A 86 18.54 -0.24 13.42
N ASP A 87 17.39 0.04 14.05
CA ASP A 87 17.02 1.43 14.30
C ASP A 87 18.03 2.03 15.32
N PRO A 88 18.68 3.17 15.00
CA PRO A 88 19.62 3.82 15.92
C PRO A 88 19.03 4.18 17.29
N HIS A 89 17.71 4.33 17.37
CA HIS A 89 16.98 4.73 18.58
C HIS A 89 16.28 3.55 19.28
N ASP A 90 16.17 2.39 18.60
CA ASP A 90 15.58 1.17 19.15
C ASP A 90 16.14 -0.08 18.45
N ARG A 91 17.11 -0.75 19.07
CA ARG A 91 17.73 -1.96 18.51
C ARG A 91 16.75 -3.12 18.27
N ARG A 92 15.56 -3.10 18.87
CA ARG A 92 14.50 -4.10 18.62
C ARG A 92 13.75 -3.84 17.32
N ALA A 93 13.81 -2.61 16.80
CA ALA A 93 13.23 -2.23 15.53
C ALA A 93 14.24 -2.39 14.38
N LYS A 94 13.71 -2.67 13.19
CA LYS A 94 14.47 -2.72 11.93
C LYS A 94 14.04 -1.58 11.02
N THR A 95 15.02 -0.94 10.40
CA THR A 95 14.83 0.10 9.39
C THR A 95 15.21 -0.42 8.01
N ILE A 96 14.49 0.04 6.99
CA ILE A 96 14.64 -0.34 5.59
C ILE A 96 15.18 0.87 4.84
N SER A 97 16.24 0.63 4.06
CA SER A 97 16.79 1.62 3.15
C SER A 97 17.03 0.98 1.78
N LEU A 98 16.85 1.74 0.70
CA LEU A 98 17.20 1.26 -0.62
C LEU A 98 18.71 1.28 -0.83
N THR A 99 19.23 0.31 -1.58
CA THR A 99 20.60 0.37 -2.08
C THR A 99 20.68 1.34 -3.25
N ALA A 100 21.88 1.62 -3.76
CA ALA A 100 22.04 2.39 -5.00
C ALA A 100 21.31 1.71 -6.19
N ALA A 101 21.40 0.37 -6.28
CA ALA A 101 20.70 -0.41 -7.29
C ALA A 101 19.17 -0.34 -7.10
N GLY A 102 18.68 -0.45 -5.86
CA GLY A 102 17.27 -0.29 -5.52
C GLY A 102 16.73 1.07 -5.97
N ARG A 103 17.43 2.15 -5.62
CA ARG A 103 17.06 3.52 -6.04
C ARG A 103 17.01 3.68 -7.55
N ALA A 104 18.01 3.14 -8.25
CA ALA A 104 18.07 3.20 -9.71
C ALA A 104 16.90 2.45 -10.38
N VAL A 105 16.55 1.27 -9.88
CA VAL A 105 15.41 0.50 -10.37
C VAL A 105 14.09 1.23 -10.06
N THR A 106 13.91 1.72 -8.83
CA THR A 106 12.69 2.46 -8.47
C THR A 106 12.50 3.74 -9.27
N ALA A 107 13.58 4.44 -9.62
CA ALA A 107 13.50 5.66 -10.42
C ALA A 107 12.92 5.37 -11.81
N LYS A 108 13.39 4.30 -12.46
CA LYS A 108 12.86 3.87 -13.77
C LYS A 108 11.42 3.37 -13.67
N MET A 109 11.09 2.59 -12.64
CA MET A 109 9.72 2.18 -12.36
C MET A 109 8.78 3.38 -12.19
N GLU A 110 9.21 4.42 -11.47
CA GLU A 110 8.41 5.63 -11.28
C GLU A 110 8.23 6.46 -12.56
N GLU A 111 9.22 6.46 -13.46
CA GLU A 111 9.10 7.09 -14.77
C GLU A 111 8.03 6.42 -15.62
N ASP A 112 8.05 5.09 -15.73
CA ASP A 112 7.03 4.37 -16.49
C ASP A 112 5.64 4.48 -15.83
N LEU A 113 5.58 4.40 -14.50
CA LEU A 113 4.33 4.61 -13.77
C LEU A 113 3.82 6.04 -13.93
N ARG A 114 4.69 7.05 -14.06
CA ARG A 114 4.28 8.43 -14.36
C ARG A 114 3.61 8.50 -15.72
N ALA A 115 4.20 7.88 -16.75
CA ALA A 115 3.61 7.82 -18.08
C ALA A 115 2.25 7.09 -18.06
N LEU A 116 2.16 5.96 -17.35
CA LEU A 116 0.91 5.22 -17.19
C LEU A 116 -0.16 6.05 -16.47
N ARG A 117 0.18 6.71 -15.36
CA ARG A 117 -0.75 7.59 -14.62
C ARG A 117 -1.28 8.70 -15.52
N ALA A 118 -0.41 9.34 -16.31
CA ALA A 118 -0.81 10.40 -17.25
C ALA A 118 -1.79 9.91 -18.32
N GLN A 119 -1.63 8.68 -18.80
CA GLN A 119 -2.55 8.06 -19.76
C GLN A 119 -3.88 7.68 -19.11
N VAL A 120 -3.85 7.00 -17.96
CA VAL A 120 -5.05 6.51 -17.25
C VAL A 120 -5.91 7.66 -16.75
N LEU A 121 -5.29 8.73 -16.28
CA LEU A 121 -5.97 9.91 -15.71
C LEU A 121 -6.12 11.04 -16.74
N LYS A 122 -5.90 10.76 -18.04
CA LYS A 122 -6.06 11.74 -19.10
C LYS A 122 -7.49 12.29 -19.10
N GLY A 123 -7.61 13.61 -18.98
CA GLY A 123 -8.90 14.30 -18.97
C GLY A 123 -9.57 14.42 -17.59
N VAL A 124 -9.00 13.82 -16.54
CA VAL A 124 -9.44 14.07 -15.17
C VAL A 124 -8.92 15.44 -14.72
N THR A 125 -9.79 16.29 -14.20
CA THR A 125 -9.39 17.63 -13.77
C THR A 125 -8.61 17.59 -12.46
N ARG A 126 -7.82 18.63 -12.18
CA ARG A 126 -7.15 18.79 -10.89
C ARG A 126 -8.15 18.77 -9.72
N ALA A 127 -9.29 19.44 -9.88
CA ALA A 127 -10.32 19.50 -8.85
C ALA A 127 -10.91 18.11 -8.55
N ASP A 128 -11.12 17.28 -9.57
CA ASP A 128 -11.62 15.91 -9.40
C ASP A 128 -10.58 15.01 -8.71
N LEU A 129 -9.29 15.17 -9.03
CA LEU A 129 -8.21 14.44 -8.35
C LEU A 129 -8.14 14.83 -6.87
N GLU A 130 -8.18 16.13 -6.56
CA GLU A 130 -8.17 16.62 -5.18
C GLU A 130 -9.43 16.18 -4.41
N ALA A 131 -10.60 16.15 -5.05
CA ALA A 131 -11.83 15.61 -4.47
C ALA A 131 -11.74 14.11 -4.22
N THR A 132 -11.17 13.36 -5.17
CA THR A 132 -10.95 11.92 -5.04
C THR A 132 -10.02 11.62 -3.87
N LEU A 133 -8.92 12.36 -3.72
CA LEU A 133 -7.99 12.20 -2.60
C LEU A 133 -8.71 12.40 -1.25
N ARG A 134 -9.51 13.47 -1.11
CA ARG A 134 -10.30 13.69 0.13
C ARG A 134 -11.23 12.52 0.46
N VAL A 135 -11.82 11.90 -0.55
CA VAL A 135 -12.70 10.74 -0.37
C VAL A 135 -11.91 9.49 0.01
N LEU A 136 -10.76 9.25 -0.62
CA LEU A 136 -9.88 8.12 -0.29
C LEU A 136 -9.30 8.24 1.12
N ASP A 137 -8.92 9.45 1.54
CA ASP A 137 -8.40 9.70 2.89
C ASP A 137 -9.44 9.40 3.97
N ALA A 138 -10.74 9.55 3.68
CA ALA A 138 -11.80 9.17 4.61
C ALA A 138 -11.83 7.65 4.89
N PHE A 139 -11.41 6.79 3.94
CA PHE A 139 -11.26 5.35 4.18
C PHE A 139 -10.00 5.02 4.98
N ASN A 140 -8.93 5.81 4.82
CA ASN A 140 -7.67 5.59 5.53
C ASN A 140 -7.75 6.09 6.99
N ALA A 141 -8.53 7.14 7.24
CA ALA A 141 -8.74 7.71 8.58
C ALA A 141 -9.74 6.92 9.43
N SER A 142 -10.58 6.07 8.82
CA SER A 142 -11.44 5.16 9.58
C SER A 142 -10.58 4.03 10.15
N GLU A 143 -10.02 4.24 11.35
CA GLU A 143 -9.44 3.15 12.12
C GLU A 143 -10.44 2.01 12.22
N SER A 144 -9.92 0.79 12.02
CA SER A 144 -10.62 -0.48 12.10
C SER A 144 -11.50 -0.56 13.34
N HIS A 145 -12.76 -0.17 13.21
CA HIS A 145 -13.82 -0.58 14.11
C HIS A 145 -14.09 -2.05 13.81
N THR A 146 -13.22 -2.94 14.31
CA THR A 146 -13.66 -4.29 14.64
C THR A 146 -14.73 -4.10 15.71
N PRO A 147 -16.02 -4.41 15.45
CA PRO A 147 -16.97 -4.49 16.54
C PRO A 147 -16.42 -5.59 17.45
N ALA A 148 -16.03 -5.22 18.66
CA ALA A 148 -15.69 -6.18 19.69
C ALA A 148 -16.77 -7.26 19.69
N ALA A 149 -16.34 -8.50 19.57
CA ALA A 149 -17.20 -9.67 19.58
C ALA A 149 -18.31 -9.48 20.61
N ARG A 150 -19.57 -9.70 20.21
CA ARG A 150 -20.72 -9.73 21.14
C ARG A 150 -20.45 -10.86 22.13
N ALA A 151 -19.82 -10.51 23.25
CA ALA A 151 -19.66 -11.37 24.39
C ALA A 151 -21.03 -11.51 25.06
N SER A 152 -21.34 -12.75 25.44
CA SER A 152 -22.28 -13.19 26.48
C SER A 152 -23.79 -12.99 26.25
N HIS A 153 -24.46 -14.09 25.90
CA HIS A 153 -25.64 -14.56 26.64
C HIS A 153 -25.56 -16.09 26.80
N THR A 154 -24.67 -16.53 27.69
CA THR A 154 -24.84 -17.79 28.42
C THR A 154 -25.01 -17.44 29.89
N GLY A 155 -26.24 -17.59 30.37
CA GLY A 155 -26.63 -17.39 31.75
C GLY A 155 -28.10 -17.00 31.83
N ASN A 156 -29.03 -17.94 32.02
CA ASN A 156 -29.36 -18.42 33.36
C ASN A 156 -30.54 -19.42 33.35
N ALA A 157 -30.44 -20.38 34.28
CA ALA A 157 -31.49 -21.19 34.92
C ALA A 157 -32.31 -22.16 34.02
N THR A 158 -32.60 -23.39 34.46
CA THR A 158 -33.24 -23.67 35.74
C THR A 158 -32.86 -25.04 36.33
N SER A 159 -32.68 -25.03 37.65
CA SER A 159 -33.07 -26.11 38.56
C SER A 159 -34.58 -26.36 38.53
#